data_AF-A0A422M288-F1
#
_entry.id   AF-A0A422M288-F1
#
_cell.length_a   1.000
_cell.length_b   1.000
_cell.length_c   1.000
_cell.angle_alpha   90.00
_cell.angle_beta   90.00
_cell.angle_gamma   90.00
#
_symmetry.space_group_name_H-M   'P 1'
#
loop_
_entity.id
_entity.type
_entity.pdbx_description
1 polymer ?
#
loop_
_entity_poly.entity_id
_entity_poly.type
_entity_poly.pdbx_seq_one_letter_code
_entity_poly.pdbx_strand_id
1 'polypeptide(L)'
;MIKDNSLDNRVLVHPLVNREKDTIFASTRFAKQTNGMWRQWHAAGLISSRKLRNLQMRPDEIDKYASGFVARQLVETRQIIKLTEQIVADQYPDTKIIAVKAGLSSQLRKELDFPKNREVNHYHHAFDAFLAARIGTYLLKRYPNLEPFFTYGKFKKTEVKKLKSFNFIRDMTHAKDKIVAKETGEIVWDNASDINELDRIYNFKRMLITHEVRFETASLFKQTLYAAKNSKNRGGSRQLIPKKKGYLVDIYGGYTQETGSYLSVVRLTKKAMYAVVKVSTRDAAKLAVAKSISEQKENETLKKIIDGKLSKTSKKGKTTHQLFEIVLPRVGQKTLFKNSKYNQFLVNSDTYMHNYQELWMPREYQRMWKDILLSNHGDAQIEGQLDQIFKFIVSQVNSYFNLYDINQFRKK
;
A
#
# COMPACT_ATOMS: atom_id res chain seq x y z
N MET A 1 8.44 15.43 18.27
CA MET A 1 9.52 15.56 17.25
C MET A 1 9.56 14.25 16.47
N ILE A 2 9.39 14.29 15.15
CA ILE A 2 9.59 13.15 14.24
C ILE A 2 10.98 12.58 14.50
N LYS A 3 11.02 11.32 14.94
CA LYS A 3 12.23 10.62 15.33
C LYS A 3 13.05 10.27 14.09
N ASP A 4 14.31 10.70 14.07
CA ASP A 4 15.28 10.24 13.08
C ASP A 4 15.84 8.89 13.54
N ASN A 5 15.43 7.82 12.86
CA ASN A 5 15.84 6.44 13.13
C ASN A 5 17.01 5.98 12.24
N SER A 6 17.62 6.87 11.46
CA SER A 6 18.80 6.54 10.66
C SER A 6 20.00 6.19 11.56
N LEU A 7 20.97 5.47 11.00
CA LEU A 7 22.23 5.18 11.70
C LEU A 7 23.00 6.45 12.08
N ASP A 8 22.75 7.56 11.40
CA ASP A 8 23.34 8.88 11.69
C ASP A 8 22.80 9.53 12.97
N ASN A 9 21.70 9.01 13.52
CA ASN A 9 21.07 9.52 14.74
C ASN A 9 20.86 8.42 15.80
N ARG A 10 21.56 7.28 15.66
CA ARG A 10 21.52 6.15 16.60
C ARG A 10 22.93 5.68 16.94
N VAL A 11 23.11 5.27 18.18
CA VAL A 11 24.34 4.64 18.68
C VAL A 11 23.98 3.36 19.43
N LEU A 12 24.91 2.41 19.42
CA LEU A 12 24.84 1.24 20.30
C LEU A 12 25.64 1.57 21.56
N VAL A 13 25.03 1.38 22.73
CA VAL A 13 25.64 1.64 24.04
C VAL A 13 25.26 0.52 25.00
N HIS A 14 25.97 0.43 26.12
CA HIS A 14 25.65 -0.51 27.18
C HIS A 14 24.21 -0.29 27.70
N PRO A 15 23.43 -1.35 28.01
CA PRO A 15 22.02 -1.23 28.41
C PRO A 15 21.76 -0.27 29.57
N LEU A 16 22.64 -0.23 30.57
CA LEU A 16 22.55 0.70 31.71
C LEU A 16 22.54 2.17 31.26
N VAL A 17 23.46 2.54 30.37
CA VAL A 17 23.55 3.90 29.80
C VAL A 17 22.30 4.25 29.00
N ASN A 18 21.72 3.28 28.29
CA ASN A 18 20.47 3.49 27.55
C ASN A 18 19.24 3.63 28.46
N ARG A 19 19.24 2.98 29.63
CA ARG A 19 18.16 3.07 30.63
C ARG A 19 18.17 4.42 31.35
N GLU A 20 19.35 4.96 31.65
CA GLU A 20 19.56 6.29 32.26
C GLU A 20 19.48 7.45 31.25
N LYS A 21 18.89 7.20 30.08
CA LYS A 21 18.77 8.19 29.02
C LYS A 21 17.85 9.32 29.46
N ASP A 22 18.38 10.54 29.43
CA ASP A 22 17.66 11.77 29.72
C ASP A 22 17.73 12.75 28.52
N THR A 23 17.43 14.02 28.77
CA THR A 23 17.50 15.10 27.77
C THR A 23 18.89 15.72 27.63
N ILE A 24 19.93 15.15 28.24
CA ILE A 24 21.29 15.69 28.19
C ILE A 24 21.98 15.29 26.88
N PHE A 25 22.77 16.24 26.34
CA PHE A 25 23.53 16.03 25.11
C PHE A 25 24.67 15.04 25.32
N ALA A 26 24.93 14.21 24.30
CA ALA A 26 26.06 13.26 24.32
C ALA A 26 27.40 13.98 24.54
N SER A 27 27.53 15.21 24.04
CA SER A 27 28.71 16.04 24.21
C SER A 27 28.99 16.36 25.68
N THR A 28 27.95 16.67 26.45
CA THR A 28 28.05 17.00 27.88
C THR A 28 28.53 15.82 28.72
N ARG A 29 28.07 14.60 28.40
CA ARG A 29 28.41 13.40 29.17
C ARG A 29 29.69 12.71 28.70
N PHE A 30 29.90 12.61 27.39
CA PHE A 30 30.87 11.67 26.82
C PHE A 30 32.00 12.31 26.02
N ALA A 31 31.89 13.58 25.58
CA ALA A 31 32.88 14.15 24.67
C ALA A 31 34.30 14.17 25.25
N LYS A 32 34.46 14.38 26.56
CA LYS A 32 35.79 14.41 27.19
C LYS A 32 36.58 13.12 26.97
N GLN A 33 35.91 11.97 26.93
CA GLN A 33 36.55 10.66 26.80
C GLN A 33 36.50 10.11 25.35
N THR A 34 35.43 10.40 24.61
CA THR A 34 35.12 9.70 23.36
C THR A 34 35.27 10.55 22.09
N ASN A 35 35.52 11.86 22.22
CA ASN A 35 35.56 12.75 21.06
C ASN A 35 36.72 12.45 20.09
N GLY A 36 37.89 12.04 20.62
CA GLY A 36 39.02 11.60 19.79
C GLY A 36 38.66 10.37 18.95
N MET A 37 38.00 9.40 19.58
CA MET A 37 37.51 8.19 18.91
C MET A 37 36.44 8.50 17.86
N TRP A 38 35.50 9.41 18.14
CA TRP A 38 34.50 9.83 17.15
C TRP A 38 35.15 10.45 15.90
N ARG A 39 36.20 11.25 16.06
CA ARG A 39 36.95 11.82 14.93
C ARG A 39 37.69 10.75 14.14
N GLN A 40 38.30 9.76 14.81
CA GLN A 40 38.92 8.62 14.14
C GLN A 40 37.90 7.79 13.35
N TRP A 41 36.72 7.51 13.92
CA TRP A 41 35.64 6.83 13.21
C TRP A 41 35.15 7.61 12.00
N HIS A 42 35.10 8.95 12.10
CA HIS A 42 34.74 9.79 10.97
C HIS A 42 35.81 9.76 9.88
N ALA A 43 37.08 9.89 10.25
CA ALA A 43 38.22 9.80 9.32
C ALA A 43 38.29 8.44 8.62
N ALA A 44 37.93 7.36 9.32
CA ALA A 44 37.84 6.02 8.77
C ALA A 44 36.55 5.75 7.97
N GLY A 45 35.64 6.73 7.84
CA GLY A 45 34.37 6.59 7.12
C GLY A 45 33.32 5.73 7.83
N LEU A 46 33.52 5.37 9.11
CA LEU A 46 32.60 4.57 9.91
C LEU A 46 31.38 5.37 10.40
N ILE A 47 31.54 6.68 10.55
CA ILE A 47 30.44 7.60 10.85
C ILE A 47 30.44 8.78 9.90
N SER A 48 29.25 9.30 9.57
CA SER A 48 29.13 10.49 8.74
C SER A 48 29.52 11.77 9.47
N SER A 49 29.85 12.83 8.72
CA SER A 49 30.06 14.17 9.27
C SER A 49 28.83 14.67 10.04
N ARG A 50 27.61 14.27 9.61
CA ARG A 50 26.36 14.60 10.31
C ARG A 50 26.30 13.94 11.68
N LYS A 51 26.63 12.65 11.77
CA LYS A 51 26.65 11.93 13.04
C LYS A 51 27.69 12.51 14.00
N LEU A 52 28.89 12.80 13.51
CA LEU A 52 29.94 13.46 14.31
C LEU A 52 29.46 14.79 14.89
N ARG A 53 28.86 15.66 14.06
CA ARG A 53 28.28 16.94 14.52
C ARG A 53 27.20 16.74 15.58
N ASN A 54 26.30 15.77 15.40
CA ASN A 54 25.24 15.49 16.38
C ASN A 54 25.80 15.00 17.72
N LEU A 55 26.87 14.18 17.72
CA LEU A 55 27.54 13.71 18.94
C LEU A 55 28.25 14.86 19.68
N GLN A 56 28.81 15.81 18.93
CA GLN A 56 29.56 16.96 19.45
C GLN A 56 28.69 18.18 19.79
N MET A 57 27.41 18.21 19.41
CA MET A 57 26.50 19.35 19.58
C MET A 57 26.37 19.74 21.06
N ARG A 58 26.56 21.03 21.38
CA ARG A 58 26.42 21.54 22.75
C ARG A 58 25.02 22.14 23.02
N PRO A 59 24.54 22.15 24.28
CA PRO A 59 23.22 22.68 24.62
C PRO A 59 22.98 24.14 24.22
N ASP A 60 24.00 24.99 24.30
CA ASP A 60 23.97 26.41 23.94
C ASP A 60 23.90 26.66 22.42
N GLU A 61 24.12 25.62 21.61
CA GLU A 61 24.09 25.72 20.14
C GLU A 61 22.72 25.41 19.55
N ILE A 62 21.77 24.88 20.34
CA ILE A 62 20.46 24.41 19.84
C ILE A 62 19.69 25.53 19.12
N ASP A 63 19.67 26.73 19.69
CA ASP A 63 18.88 27.85 19.18
C ASP A 63 19.35 28.28 17.78
N LYS A 64 20.66 28.16 17.51
CA LYS A 64 21.24 28.41 16.17
C LYS A 64 20.65 27.48 15.11
N TYR A 65 20.15 26.31 15.52
CA TYR A 65 19.59 25.29 14.65
C TYR A 65 18.05 25.19 14.73
N ALA A 66 17.37 26.07 15.45
CA ALA A 66 15.90 26.03 15.65
C ALA A 66 15.12 25.97 14.33
N SER A 67 15.47 26.80 13.34
CA SER A 67 14.85 26.76 12.01
C SER A 67 15.05 25.41 11.31
N GLY A 68 16.23 24.79 11.47
CA GLY A 68 16.51 23.44 10.98
C GLY A 68 15.68 22.36 11.67
N PHE A 69 15.37 22.52 12.96
CA PHE A 69 14.45 21.63 13.67
C PHE A 69 13.02 21.79 13.18
N VAL A 70 12.51 23.01 13.00
CA VAL A 70 11.18 23.26 12.39
C VAL A 70 11.10 22.64 10.99
N ALA A 71 12.10 22.91 10.15
CA ALA A 71 12.18 22.33 8.81
C ALA A 71 12.16 20.80 8.85
N ARG A 72 12.90 20.18 9.78
CA ARG A 72 12.87 18.73 9.95
C ARG A 72 11.47 18.20 10.32
N GLN A 73 10.69 18.97 11.06
CA GLN A 73 9.34 18.58 11.49
C GLN A 73 8.27 18.81 10.43
N LEU A 74 8.36 19.90 9.67
CA LEU A 74 7.27 20.37 8.81
C LEU A 74 7.59 20.27 7.31
N VAL A 75 8.86 20.43 6.91
CA VAL A 75 9.25 20.44 5.49
C VAL A 75 9.39 19.01 4.97
N GLU A 76 8.63 18.67 3.94
CA GLU A 76 8.91 17.51 3.11
C GLU A 76 10.11 17.79 2.19
N THR A 77 11.12 16.92 2.22
CA THR A 77 12.39 17.13 1.51
C THR A 77 12.65 16.08 0.43
N ARG A 78 11.77 15.08 0.29
CA ARG A 78 11.92 14.03 -0.73
C ARG A 78 11.62 14.61 -2.11
N GLN A 79 12.57 14.47 -3.03
CA GLN A 79 12.45 15.02 -4.39
C GLN A 79 11.22 14.49 -5.14
N ILE A 80 10.85 13.22 -4.94
CA ILE A 80 9.64 12.65 -5.54
C ILE A 80 8.37 13.42 -5.11
N ILE A 81 8.31 13.88 -3.86
CA ILE A 81 7.16 14.68 -3.39
C ILE A 81 7.22 16.08 -3.97
N LYS A 82 8.40 16.70 -4.07
CA LYS A 82 8.56 18.03 -4.67
C LYS A 82 8.17 18.05 -6.15
N LEU A 83 8.53 17.02 -6.91
CA LEU A 83 8.09 16.85 -8.29
C LEU A 83 6.57 16.63 -8.37
N THR A 84 6.00 15.87 -7.42
CA THR A 84 4.55 15.68 -7.35
C THR A 84 3.83 17.00 -7.04
N GLU A 85 4.33 17.79 -6.08
CA GLU A 85 3.80 19.13 -5.77
C GLU A 85 3.81 20.03 -7.01
N GLN A 86 4.89 20.01 -7.79
CA GLN A 86 5.00 20.78 -9.04
C GLN A 86 3.96 20.35 -10.08
N ILE A 87 3.82 19.04 -10.34
CA ILE A 87 2.81 18.53 -11.29
C ILE A 87 1.39 18.93 -10.87
N VAL A 88 1.09 18.84 -9.58
CA VAL A 88 -0.22 19.24 -9.04
C VAL A 88 -0.42 20.75 -9.14
N ALA A 89 0.63 21.56 -8.92
CA ALA A 89 0.56 23.02 -9.04
C ALA A 89 0.29 23.45 -10.49
N ASP A 90 0.94 22.79 -11.45
CA ASP A 90 0.76 23.07 -12.87
C ASP A 90 -0.67 22.69 -13.32
N GLN A 91 -1.23 21.61 -12.77
CA GLN A 91 -2.60 21.17 -13.08
C GLN A 91 -3.68 22.00 -12.38
N TYR A 92 -3.41 22.51 -11.17
CA TYR A 92 -4.36 23.26 -10.34
C TYR A 92 -3.76 24.58 -9.84
N PRO A 93 -3.58 25.57 -10.73
CA PRO A 93 -2.82 26.79 -10.44
C PRO A 93 -3.40 27.64 -9.31
N ASP A 94 -4.73 27.64 -9.14
CA ASP A 94 -5.42 28.43 -8.11
C ASP A 94 -5.53 27.70 -6.76
N THR A 95 -4.86 26.55 -6.60
CA THR A 95 -4.96 25.73 -5.39
C THR A 95 -3.71 25.82 -4.52
N LYS A 96 -3.92 25.97 -3.21
CA LYS A 96 -2.83 25.90 -2.23
C LYS A 96 -2.43 24.44 -1.98
N ILE A 97 -1.20 24.09 -2.33
CA ILE A 97 -0.68 22.72 -2.16
C ILE A 97 0.10 22.62 -0.87
N ILE A 98 -0.36 21.74 0.02
CA ILE A 98 0.20 21.52 1.36
C ILE A 98 0.84 20.15 1.41
N ALA A 99 2.11 20.10 1.80
CA ALA A 99 2.83 18.86 2.02
C ALA A 99 2.90 18.53 3.52
N VAL A 100 2.20 17.47 3.93
CA VAL A 100 2.19 17.01 5.32
C VAL A 100 3.11 15.81 5.48
N LYS A 101 4.09 15.90 6.37
CA LYS A 101 5.00 14.77 6.65
C LYS A 101 4.22 13.62 7.31
N ALA A 102 4.40 12.41 6.80
CA ALA A 102 3.76 11.20 7.33
C ALA A 102 4.04 10.93 8.82
N GLY A 103 5.16 11.46 9.34
CA GLY A 103 5.49 11.38 10.77
C GLY A 103 4.46 12.07 11.68
N LEU A 104 3.81 13.13 11.21
CA LEU A 104 2.76 13.84 11.97
C LEU A 104 1.50 12.98 12.09
N SER A 105 1.01 12.39 10.98
CA SER A 105 -0.14 11.48 11.02
C SER A 105 0.13 10.25 11.89
N SER A 106 1.34 9.69 11.81
CA SER A 106 1.77 8.56 12.66
C SER A 106 1.78 8.93 14.14
N GLN A 107 2.29 10.11 14.49
CA GLN A 107 2.31 10.60 15.86
C GLN A 107 0.89 10.86 16.37
N LEU A 108 0.03 11.51 15.59
CA LEU A 108 -1.36 11.78 15.97
C LEU A 108 -2.13 10.48 16.23
N ARG A 109 -1.98 9.48 15.34
CA ARG A 109 -2.55 8.14 15.55
C ARG A 109 -2.11 7.51 16.86
N LYS A 110 -0.83 7.64 17.22
CA LYS A 110 -0.30 7.05 18.44
C LYS A 110 -0.86 7.75 19.68
N GLU A 111 -0.86 9.07 19.69
CA GLU A 111 -1.32 9.89 20.81
C GLU A 111 -2.83 9.74 21.04
N LEU A 112 -3.61 9.62 19.97
CA LEU A 112 -5.06 9.41 20.03
C LEU A 112 -5.47 7.93 20.00
N ASP A 113 -4.53 6.99 20.02
CA ASP A 113 -4.76 5.54 19.96
C ASP A 113 -5.69 5.05 18.82
N PHE A 114 -5.33 5.41 17.58
CA PHE A 114 -5.91 4.91 16.32
C PHE A 114 -4.94 3.93 15.64
N PRO A 115 -5.03 2.62 15.93
CA PRO A 115 -4.11 1.63 15.38
C PRO A 115 -4.08 1.62 13.85
N LYS A 116 -2.92 1.25 13.30
CA LYS A 116 -2.73 1.06 11.86
C LYS A 116 -2.40 -0.41 11.60
N ASN A 117 -3.44 -1.23 11.46
CA ASN A 117 -3.27 -2.64 11.14
C ASN A 117 -3.39 -2.86 9.62
N ARG A 118 -2.25 -3.14 8.96
CA ARG A 118 -2.20 -3.37 7.51
C ARG A 118 -2.68 -4.77 7.10
N GLU A 119 -2.74 -5.70 8.06
CA GLU A 119 -3.13 -7.09 7.82
C GLU A 119 -4.66 -7.25 7.79
N VAL A 120 -5.41 -6.31 8.38
CA VAL A 120 -6.88 -6.36 8.41
C VAL A 120 -7.46 -5.85 7.09
N ASN A 121 -7.06 -4.66 6.65
CA ASN A 121 -7.59 -4.03 5.43
C ASN A 121 -6.72 -2.86 4.93
N HIS A 122 -7.06 -2.35 3.75
CA HIS A 122 -6.42 -1.20 3.11
C HIS A 122 -7.05 0.14 3.53
N TYR A 123 -8.07 0.16 4.39
CA TYR A 123 -8.78 1.38 4.83
C TYR A 123 -7.85 2.36 5.55
N HIS A 124 -6.75 1.87 6.12
CA HIS A 124 -5.74 2.69 6.73
C HIS A 124 -5.15 3.76 5.78
N HIS A 125 -5.13 3.52 4.46
CA HIS A 125 -4.70 4.52 3.49
C HIS A 125 -5.65 5.72 3.41
N ALA A 126 -6.96 5.45 3.38
CA ALA A 126 -7.98 6.50 3.36
C ALA A 126 -7.98 7.31 4.66
N PHE A 127 -7.87 6.64 5.81
CA PHE A 127 -7.77 7.34 7.10
C PHE A 127 -6.47 8.17 7.21
N ASP A 128 -5.34 7.67 6.70
CA ASP A 128 -4.09 8.44 6.67
C ASP A 128 -4.20 9.70 5.79
N ALA A 129 -4.88 9.61 4.65
CA ALA A 129 -5.15 10.75 3.78
C ALA A 129 -6.05 11.78 4.48
N PHE A 130 -7.10 11.32 5.16
CA PHE A 130 -7.97 12.19 5.95
C PHE A 130 -7.21 12.90 7.08
N LEU A 131 -6.39 12.17 7.85
CA LEU A 131 -5.54 12.76 8.89
C LEU A 131 -4.56 13.78 8.31
N ALA A 132 -3.95 13.49 7.16
CA ALA A 132 -3.06 14.44 6.50
C ALA A 132 -3.80 15.73 6.13
N ALA A 133 -5.02 15.65 5.61
CA ALA A 133 -5.84 16.82 5.31
C ALA A 133 -6.22 17.62 6.57
N ARG A 134 -6.63 16.96 7.65
CA ARG A 134 -6.93 17.61 8.94
C ARG A 134 -5.70 18.29 9.53
N ILE A 135 -4.55 17.61 9.55
CA ILE A 135 -3.28 18.17 10.03
C ILE A 135 -2.84 19.36 9.18
N GLY A 136 -2.92 19.26 7.85
CA GLY A 136 -2.56 20.36 6.94
C GLY A 136 -3.42 21.61 7.18
N THR A 137 -4.73 21.41 7.34
CA THR A 137 -5.68 22.50 7.67
C THR A 137 -5.37 23.11 9.04
N TYR A 138 -5.14 22.27 10.04
CA TYR A 138 -4.75 22.70 11.38
C TYR A 138 -3.46 23.53 11.35
N LEU A 139 -2.42 23.08 10.66
CA LEU A 139 -1.14 23.78 10.56
C LEU A 139 -1.30 25.16 9.91
N LEU A 140 -2.09 25.26 8.84
CA LEU A 140 -2.38 26.54 8.18
C LEU A 140 -3.05 27.54 9.13
N LYS A 141 -4.10 27.12 9.83
CA LYS A 141 -4.90 28.01 10.69
C LYS A 141 -4.18 28.35 12.01
N ARG A 142 -3.45 27.40 12.58
CA ARG A 142 -2.78 27.53 13.88
C ARG A 142 -1.41 28.20 13.78
N TYR A 143 -0.68 27.94 12.69
CA TYR A 143 0.68 28.44 12.48
C TYR A 143 0.83 29.11 11.10
N PRO A 144 0.08 30.19 10.79
CA PRO A 144 0.17 30.88 9.50
C PRO A 144 1.60 31.37 9.19
N ASN A 145 2.33 31.82 10.21
CA ASN A 145 3.74 32.23 10.09
C ASN A 145 4.70 31.10 9.68
N LEU A 146 4.28 29.83 9.80
CA LEU A 146 5.07 28.66 9.39
C LEU A 146 4.61 28.09 8.04
N GLU A 147 3.60 28.68 7.40
CA GLU A 147 3.11 28.28 6.08
C GLU A 147 4.24 28.07 5.03
N PRO A 148 5.29 28.92 4.96
CA PRO A 148 6.43 28.72 4.07
C PRO A 148 7.16 27.37 4.21
N PHE A 149 7.03 26.68 5.34
CA PHE A 149 7.69 25.39 5.59
C PHE A 149 6.95 24.20 4.99
N PHE A 150 5.66 24.33 4.67
CA PHE A 150 4.84 23.19 4.24
C PHE A 150 3.92 23.49 3.06
N THR A 151 3.99 24.70 2.49
CA THR A 151 3.21 25.09 1.31
C THR A 151 4.11 25.27 0.09
N TYR A 152 3.75 24.63 -1.02
CA TYR A 152 4.48 24.76 -2.28
C TYR A 152 4.52 26.23 -2.76
N GLY A 153 5.63 26.63 -3.41
CA GLY A 153 5.82 27.99 -3.95
C GLY A 153 6.01 29.11 -2.93
N LYS A 154 5.82 28.86 -1.63
CA LYS A 154 5.90 29.87 -0.57
C LYS A 154 7.21 29.87 0.22
N PHE A 155 8.24 29.14 -0.22
CA PHE A 155 9.47 29.01 0.53
C PHE A 155 10.16 30.37 0.71
N LYS A 156 10.16 30.89 1.94
CA LYS A 156 10.86 32.10 2.36
C LYS A 156 11.72 31.77 3.58
N LYS A 157 12.96 32.29 3.62
CA LYS A 157 13.79 32.26 4.83
C LYS A 157 13.07 33.06 5.92
N THR A 158 12.33 32.35 6.76
CA THR A 158 11.57 32.95 7.86
C THR A 158 12.38 32.78 9.13
N GLU A 159 12.60 33.88 9.85
CA GLU A 159 13.18 33.81 11.18
C GLU A 159 12.22 33.10 12.13
N VAL A 160 12.58 31.89 12.54
CA VAL A 160 11.85 31.17 13.58
C VAL A 160 12.32 31.70 14.94
N LYS A 161 11.60 32.69 15.49
CA LYS A 161 11.87 33.18 16.85
C LYS A 161 11.46 32.13 17.90
N LYS A 162 12.28 32.03 18.95
CA LYS A 162 12.13 31.21 20.19
C LYS A 162 10.84 30.38 20.26
N LEU A 163 10.83 29.20 19.63
CA LEU A 163 9.73 28.25 19.79
C LEU A 163 9.88 27.51 21.13
N LYS A 164 8.82 27.51 21.94
CA LYS A 164 8.76 26.75 23.20
C LYS A 164 8.75 25.23 22.98
N SER A 165 8.32 24.78 21.80
CA SER A 165 8.17 23.36 21.45
C SER A 165 8.24 23.17 19.93
N PHE A 166 8.80 22.04 19.51
CA PHE A 166 8.81 21.57 18.12
C PHE A 166 7.79 20.43 17.87
N ASN A 167 6.87 20.21 18.81
CA ASN A 167 5.74 19.29 18.62
C ASN A 167 4.49 20.08 18.21
N PHE A 168 4.32 20.27 16.90
CA PHE A 168 3.29 21.14 16.33
C PHE A 168 1.86 20.60 16.47
N ILE A 169 1.69 19.30 16.72
CA ILE A 169 0.37 18.67 16.89
C ILE A 169 0.05 18.34 18.37
N ARG A 170 0.93 18.69 19.32
CA ARG A 170 0.74 18.38 20.75
C ARG A 170 -0.59 18.90 21.28
N ASP A 171 -0.96 20.11 20.87
CA ASP A 171 -2.18 20.75 21.36
C ASP A 171 -3.42 19.96 20.90
N MET A 172 -3.38 19.29 19.74
CA MET A 172 -4.48 18.46 19.23
C MET A 172 -4.78 17.23 20.09
N THR A 173 -3.92 16.91 21.07
CA THR A 173 -4.03 15.71 21.91
C THR A 173 -4.02 16.03 23.39
N HIS A 174 -3.46 17.17 23.79
CA HIS A 174 -3.25 17.52 25.20
C HIS A 174 -3.83 18.88 25.62
N ALA A 175 -4.36 19.69 24.69
CA ALA A 175 -5.01 20.95 25.08
C ALA A 175 -6.28 20.67 25.90
N LYS A 176 -6.48 21.42 26.99
CA LYS A 176 -7.74 21.37 27.74
C LYS A 176 -8.84 22.19 27.06
N ASP A 177 -8.44 23.31 26.46
CA ASP A 177 -9.33 24.24 25.77
C ASP A 177 -9.33 24.02 24.26
N LYS A 178 -10.35 24.56 23.59
CA LYS A 178 -10.44 24.58 22.13
C LYS A 178 -9.28 25.37 21.53
N ILE A 179 -8.75 24.88 20.42
CA ILE A 179 -7.71 25.58 19.67
C ILE A 179 -8.39 26.55 18.71
N VAL A 180 -8.14 27.84 18.91
CA VAL A 180 -8.71 28.91 18.10
C VAL A 180 -7.64 29.55 17.22
N ALA A 181 -7.99 29.84 15.97
CA ALA A 181 -7.15 30.59 15.05
C ALA A 181 -7.08 32.05 15.52
N LYS A 182 -5.87 32.55 15.78
CA LYS A 182 -5.70 33.90 16.35
C LYS A 182 -6.23 35.02 15.45
N GLU A 183 -6.14 34.83 14.13
CA GLU A 183 -6.49 35.85 13.15
C GLU A 183 -7.99 35.93 12.87
N THR A 184 -8.69 34.79 12.90
CA THR A 184 -10.11 34.69 12.49
C THR A 184 -11.07 34.41 13.63
N GLY A 185 -10.58 33.96 14.79
CA GLY A 185 -11.43 33.50 15.89
C GLY A 185 -12.11 32.15 15.64
N GLU A 186 -11.84 31.49 14.51
CA GLU A 186 -12.40 30.18 14.19
C GLU A 186 -11.86 29.08 15.10
N ILE A 187 -12.73 28.16 15.52
CA ILE A 187 -12.32 26.93 16.20
C ILE A 187 -11.63 26.02 15.16
N VAL A 188 -10.33 25.82 15.34
CA VAL A 188 -9.49 24.97 14.49
C VAL A 188 -9.57 23.52 14.95
N TRP A 189 -9.68 23.30 16.25
CA TRP A 189 -9.76 21.98 16.86
C TRP A 189 -10.45 22.01 18.22
N ASP A 190 -11.38 21.09 18.42
CA ASP A 190 -12.11 20.79 19.65
C ASP A 190 -11.97 19.30 19.93
N ASN A 191 -11.15 18.95 20.93
CA ASN A 191 -10.79 17.56 21.23
C ASN A 191 -12.02 16.63 21.29
N ALA A 192 -13.10 17.04 21.95
CA ALA A 192 -14.27 16.17 22.10
C ALA A 192 -14.96 15.92 20.75
N SER A 193 -15.27 16.99 20.01
CA SER A 193 -15.97 16.88 18.73
C SER A 193 -15.11 16.20 17.66
N ASP A 194 -13.85 16.62 17.54
CA ASP A 194 -12.95 16.14 16.50
C ASP A 194 -12.53 14.69 16.71
N ILE A 195 -12.22 14.26 17.94
CA ILE A 195 -11.90 12.85 18.22
C ILE A 195 -13.10 11.96 17.96
N ASN A 196 -14.33 12.40 18.28
CA ASN A 196 -15.55 11.67 17.95
C ASN A 196 -15.77 11.56 16.44
N GLU A 197 -15.47 12.61 15.66
CA GLU A 197 -15.50 12.54 14.20
C GLU A 197 -14.47 11.54 13.67
N LEU A 198 -13.22 11.60 14.18
CA LEU A 198 -12.17 10.66 13.83
C LEU A 198 -12.60 9.22 14.12
N ASP A 199 -13.21 8.96 15.28
CA ASP A 199 -13.67 7.64 15.67
C ASP A 199 -14.79 7.12 14.76
N ARG A 200 -15.76 7.98 14.45
CA ARG A 200 -16.83 7.66 13.49
C ARG A 200 -16.26 7.27 12.13
N ILE A 201 -15.33 8.07 11.58
CA ILE A 201 -14.72 7.82 10.27
C ILE A 201 -13.88 6.54 10.31
N TYR A 202 -13.06 6.34 11.35
CA TYR A 202 -12.24 5.14 11.51
C TYR A 202 -13.08 3.86 11.52
N ASN A 203 -14.27 3.92 12.13
CA ASN A 203 -15.19 2.79 12.26
C ASN A 203 -16.16 2.62 11.08
N PHE A 204 -15.99 3.35 9.96
CA PHE A 204 -16.78 3.08 8.76
C PHE A 204 -16.60 1.63 8.30
N LYS A 205 -17.71 0.88 8.29
CA LYS A 205 -17.76 -0.52 7.85
C LYS A 205 -17.41 -0.70 6.37
N ARG A 206 -17.52 0.37 5.58
CA ARG A 206 -17.17 0.38 4.17
C ARG A 206 -16.49 1.69 3.81
N MET A 207 -15.23 1.60 3.38
CA MET A 207 -14.53 2.68 2.68
C MET A 207 -14.37 2.31 1.21
N LEU A 208 -14.33 3.32 0.34
CA LEU A 208 -14.16 3.12 -1.10
C LEU A 208 -12.71 2.72 -1.40
N ILE A 209 -12.51 1.48 -1.85
CA ILE A 209 -11.22 0.95 -2.30
C ILE A 209 -11.33 0.59 -3.77
N THR A 210 -10.38 1.03 -4.57
CA THR A 210 -10.31 0.73 -6.00
C THR A 210 -9.03 -0.01 -6.28
N HIS A 211 -9.14 -1.17 -6.94
CA HIS A 211 -8.00 -1.87 -7.49
C HIS A 211 -7.80 -1.43 -8.93
N GLU A 212 -6.58 -1.02 -9.26
CA GLU A 212 -6.19 -0.72 -10.64
C GLU A 212 -6.42 -1.94 -11.54
N VAL A 213 -7.20 -1.72 -12.60
CA VAL A 213 -7.41 -2.71 -13.66
C VAL A 213 -6.17 -2.76 -14.55
N ARG A 214 -5.60 -3.95 -14.74
CA ARG A 214 -4.32 -4.12 -15.46
C ARG A 214 -4.46 -4.96 -16.73
N PHE A 215 -3.69 -4.58 -17.73
CA PHE A 215 -3.48 -5.34 -18.96
C PHE A 215 -2.00 -5.69 -19.05
N GLU A 216 -1.68 -6.97 -19.12
CA GLU A 216 -0.29 -7.42 -19.22
C GLU A 216 0.18 -7.31 -20.67
N THR A 217 1.32 -6.65 -20.89
CA THR A 217 1.86 -6.36 -22.23
C THR A 217 3.30 -6.81 -22.40
N ALA A 218 4.00 -7.19 -21.34
CA ALA A 218 5.44 -7.41 -21.38
C ALA A 218 5.79 -8.85 -21.78
N SER A 219 5.46 -9.83 -20.92
CA SER A 219 6.01 -11.18 -21.06
C SER A 219 5.15 -12.09 -21.95
N LEU A 220 5.77 -12.95 -22.77
CA LEU A 220 5.07 -13.97 -23.55
C LEU A 220 4.84 -15.27 -22.77
N PHE A 221 5.89 -15.76 -22.09
CA PHE A 221 5.94 -17.03 -21.37
C PHE A 221 6.87 -16.93 -20.16
N LYS A 222 6.90 -17.95 -19.31
CA LYS A 222 8.04 -18.13 -18.38
C LYS A 222 9.31 -18.40 -19.16
N GLN A 223 10.38 -17.69 -18.80
CA GLN A 223 11.66 -17.68 -19.52
C GLN A 223 12.48 -18.97 -19.39
N THR A 224 12.15 -19.84 -18.41
CA THR A 224 12.84 -21.14 -18.27
C THR A 224 12.57 -22.02 -19.49
N LEU A 225 13.65 -22.38 -20.18
CA LEU A 225 13.62 -23.33 -21.28
C LEU A 225 13.71 -24.76 -20.74
N TYR A 226 12.70 -25.58 -21.04
CA TYR A 226 12.67 -26.98 -20.63
C TYR A 226 13.12 -27.90 -21.76
N ALA A 227 13.94 -28.89 -21.41
CA ALA A 227 14.36 -29.94 -22.33
C ALA A 227 13.18 -30.80 -22.84
N ALA A 228 13.36 -31.44 -23.99
CA ALA A 228 12.35 -32.25 -24.67
C ALA A 228 11.79 -33.42 -23.82
N LYS A 229 12.61 -34.02 -22.94
CA LYS A 229 12.17 -35.06 -22.00
C LYS A 229 11.06 -34.60 -21.04
N ASN A 230 10.94 -33.29 -20.83
CA ASN A 230 9.89 -32.73 -19.99
C ASN A 230 8.55 -32.58 -20.74
N SER A 231 8.53 -32.71 -22.06
CA SER A 231 7.35 -32.55 -22.90
C SER A 231 6.37 -33.69 -22.69
N LYS A 232 5.09 -33.37 -22.47
CA LYS A 232 3.98 -34.35 -22.46
C LYS A 232 3.93 -35.20 -23.73
N ASN A 233 4.31 -34.64 -24.89
CA ASN A 233 4.36 -35.38 -26.15
C ASN A 233 5.41 -36.51 -26.14
N ARG A 234 6.36 -36.47 -25.21
CA ARG A 234 7.42 -37.47 -25.02
C ARG A 234 7.30 -38.21 -23.68
N GLY A 235 6.13 -38.18 -23.05
CA GLY A 235 5.88 -38.81 -21.74
C GLY A 235 6.35 -38.01 -20.52
N GLY A 236 6.80 -36.76 -20.71
CA GLY A 236 7.13 -35.85 -19.62
C GLY A 236 5.90 -35.21 -18.95
N SER A 237 6.12 -34.45 -17.88
CA SER A 237 5.03 -33.88 -17.07
C SER A 237 4.50 -32.52 -17.55
N ARG A 238 5.17 -31.84 -18.49
CA ARG A 238 4.88 -30.43 -18.84
C ARG A 238 4.29 -30.27 -20.23
N GLN A 239 3.25 -29.45 -20.33
CA GLN A 239 2.78 -28.94 -21.62
C GLN A 239 3.75 -27.85 -22.07
N LEU A 240 4.58 -28.15 -23.06
CA LEU A 240 5.57 -27.21 -23.58
C LEU A 240 5.02 -26.40 -24.74
N ILE A 241 5.54 -25.19 -24.89
CA ILE A 241 5.28 -24.26 -25.98
C ILE A 241 6.53 -24.21 -26.86
N PRO A 242 6.42 -24.45 -28.18
CA PRO A 242 7.55 -24.39 -29.11
C PRO A 242 8.35 -23.09 -28.99
N LYS A 243 9.68 -23.19 -28.96
CA LYS A 243 10.57 -22.01 -28.93
C LYS A 243 10.56 -21.22 -30.24
N LYS A 244 10.23 -21.86 -31.35
CA LYS A 244 10.15 -21.29 -32.70
C LYS A 244 9.16 -22.08 -33.55
N LYS A 245 8.59 -21.47 -34.60
CA LYS A 245 7.79 -22.18 -35.61
C LYS A 245 8.62 -23.31 -36.22
N GLY A 246 8.04 -24.52 -36.32
CA GLY A 246 8.71 -25.72 -36.84
C GLY A 246 9.56 -26.50 -35.83
N TYR A 247 9.77 -25.97 -34.61
CA TYR A 247 10.56 -26.66 -33.59
C TYR A 247 9.64 -27.46 -32.67
N LEU A 248 9.44 -28.74 -33.00
CA LEU A 248 8.62 -29.65 -32.21
C LEU A 248 9.18 -29.81 -30.78
N VAL A 249 8.30 -29.79 -29.78
CA VAL A 249 8.65 -29.71 -28.35
C VAL A 249 9.22 -31.02 -27.78
N ASP A 250 8.90 -32.15 -28.40
CA ASP A 250 9.42 -33.50 -28.13
C ASP A 250 10.83 -33.74 -28.70
N ILE A 251 11.30 -32.86 -29.60
CA ILE A 251 12.69 -32.86 -30.10
C ILE A 251 13.50 -31.76 -29.42
N TYR A 252 12.99 -30.52 -29.43
CA TYR A 252 13.78 -29.34 -29.08
C TYR A 252 13.43 -28.70 -27.73
N GLY A 253 12.48 -29.28 -27.00
CA GLY A 253 11.97 -28.68 -25.78
C GLY A 253 11.19 -27.38 -26.03
N GLY A 254 10.99 -26.58 -24.99
CA GLY A 254 10.18 -25.38 -25.10
C GLY A 254 9.93 -24.65 -23.78
N TYR A 255 9.14 -23.59 -23.88
CA TYR A 255 8.72 -22.77 -22.75
C TYR A 255 7.47 -23.35 -22.08
N THR A 256 7.08 -22.77 -20.96
CA THR A 256 5.83 -23.11 -20.27
C THR A 256 5.08 -21.84 -19.85
N GLN A 257 3.82 -22.02 -19.47
CA GLN A 257 2.97 -20.97 -18.89
C GLN A 257 2.89 -19.72 -19.76
N GLU A 258 1.98 -19.74 -20.73
CA GLU A 258 1.67 -18.58 -21.54
C GLU A 258 1.02 -17.47 -20.70
N THR A 259 1.59 -16.28 -20.82
CA THR A 259 1.16 -15.07 -20.12
C THR A 259 -0.16 -14.58 -20.69
N GLY A 260 -1.13 -14.35 -19.80
CA GLY A 260 -2.42 -13.74 -20.15
C GLY A 260 -2.27 -12.23 -20.21
N SER A 261 -2.64 -11.62 -21.35
CA SER A 261 -2.70 -10.16 -21.49
C SER A 261 -3.95 -9.61 -20.82
N TYR A 262 -5.10 -10.18 -21.16
CA TYR A 262 -6.42 -9.80 -20.64
C TYR A 262 -7.39 -10.99 -20.71
N LEU A 263 -8.63 -10.76 -20.30
CA LEU A 263 -9.68 -11.76 -20.21
C LEU A 263 -10.84 -11.40 -21.14
N SER A 264 -11.57 -12.41 -21.61
CA SER A 264 -12.87 -12.24 -22.26
C SER A 264 -13.93 -13.00 -21.47
N VAL A 265 -15.09 -12.38 -21.28
CA VAL A 265 -16.24 -13.02 -20.64
C VAL A 265 -17.20 -13.51 -21.70
N VAL A 266 -17.55 -14.79 -21.62
CA VAL A 266 -18.44 -15.44 -22.57
C VAL A 266 -19.61 -16.10 -21.86
N ARG A 267 -20.76 -16.14 -22.51
CA ARG A 267 -21.94 -16.89 -22.08
C ARG A 267 -21.97 -18.23 -22.80
N LEU A 268 -21.91 -19.32 -22.05
CA LEU A 268 -22.05 -20.67 -22.57
C LEU A 268 -23.54 -20.99 -22.74
N THR A 269 -24.00 -21.09 -23.98
CA THR A 269 -25.44 -21.12 -24.29
C THR A 269 -26.13 -22.40 -23.80
N LYS A 270 -25.47 -23.55 -23.90
CA LYS A 270 -26.03 -24.84 -23.43
C LYS A 270 -26.17 -24.97 -21.91
N LYS A 271 -25.38 -24.22 -21.14
CA LYS A 271 -25.31 -24.35 -19.67
C LYS A 271 -25.84 -23.12 -18.94
N ALA A 272 -26.29 -22.10 -19.67
CA ALA A 272 -26.70 -20.79 -19.14
C ALA A 272 -25.72 -20.23 -18.09
N MET A 273 -24.41 -20.32 -18.36
CA MET A 273 -23.36 -19.92 -17.42
C MET A 273 -22.33 -19.02 -18.08
N TYR A 274 -21.70 -18.16 -17.29
CA TYR A 274 -20.58 -17.34 -17.75
C TYR A 274 -19.25 -18.06 -17.53
N ALA A 275 -18.34 -17.92 -18.49
CA ALA A 275 -16.97 -18.36 -18.39
C ALA A 275 -16.01 -17.19 -18.67
N VAL A 276 -14.88 -17.21 -17.99
CA VAL A 276 -13.79 -16.26 -18.20
C VAL A 276 -12.71 -16.98 -19.00
N VAL A 277 -12.31 -16.41 -20.13
CA VAL A 277 -11.31 -16.99 -21.03
C VAL A 277 -10.12 -16.06 -21.11
N LYS A 278 -8.92 -16.58 -20.84
CA LYS A 278 -7.68 -15.83 -20.94
C LYS A 278 -7.31 -15.59 -22.40
N VAL A 279 -7.05 -14.33 -22.77
CA VAL A 279 -6.40 -13.95 -24.03
C VAL A 279 -4.92 -13.75 -23.76
N SER A 280 -4.06 -14.53 -24.42
CA SER A 280 -2.61 -14.43 -24.21
C SER A 280 -2.04 -13.18 -24.85
N THR A 281 -0.84 -12.77 -24.45
CA THR A 281 -0.11 -11.66 -25.11
C THR A 281 0.13 -11.92 -26.60
N ARG A 282 0.36 -13.19 -26.99
CA ARG A 282 0.44 -13.60 -28.40
C ARG A 282 -0.87 -13.45 -29.15
N ASP A 283 -1.97 -13.86 -28.53
CA ASP A 283 -3.31 -13.71 -29.11
C ASP A 283 -3.71 -12.24 -29.18
N ALA A 284 -3.36 -11.43 -28.18
CA ALA A 284 -3.56 -9.98 -28.19
C ALA A 284 -2.83 -9.30 -29.35
N ALA A 285 -1.60 -9.72 -29.68
CA ALA A 285 -0.88 -9.23 -30.85
C ALA A 285 -1.58 -9.59 -32.17
N LYS A 286 -2.09 -10.82 -32.31
CA LYS A 286 -2.91 -11.21 -33.48
C LYS A 286 -4.19 -10.39 -33.58
N LEU A 287 -4.83 -10.12 -32.45
CA LEU A 287 -6.04 -9.31 -32.38
C LEU A 287 -5.77 -7.85 -32.75
N ALA A 288 -4.63 -7.29 -32.36
CA ALA A 288 -4.23 -5.95 -32.78
C ALA A 288 -4.07 -5.84 -34.31
N VAL A 289 -3.47 -6.85 -34.95
CA VAL A 289 -3.38 -6.93 -36.42
C VAL A 289 -4.75 -7.11 -37.06
N ALA A 290 -5.62 -7.93 -36.46
CA ALA A 290 -7.00 -8.08 -36.95
C ALA A 290 -7.78 -6.76 -36.83
N LYS A 291 -7.61 -6.03 -35.73
CA LYS A 291 -8.25 -4.74 -35.47
C LYS A 291 -7.80 -3.65 -36.46
N SER A 292 -6.54 -3.66 -36.87
CA SER A 292 -6.05 -2.72 -37.90
C SER A 292 -6.67 -2.97 -39.28
N ILE A 293 -7.27 -4.15 -39.51
CA ILE A 293 -8.06 -4.45 -40.73
C ILE A 293 -9.50 -3.99 -40.53
N SER A 294 -10.19 -4.47 -39.49
CA SER A 294 -11.53 -4.01 -39.10
C SER A 294 -11.97 -4.57 -37.74
N GLU A 295 -12.96 -3.95 -37.10
CA GLU A 295 -13.59 -4.47 -35.87
C GLU A 295 -14.26 -5.84 -36.09
N GLN A 296 -14.87 -6.05 -37.27
CA GLN A 296 -15.42 -7.36 -37.63
C GLN A 296 -14.33 -8.43 -37.65
N LYS A 297 -13.15 -8.11 -38.18
CA LYS A 297 -12.04 -9.05 -38.23
C LYS A 297 -11.47 -9.38 -36.85
N GLU A 298 -11.41 -8.38 -35.97
CA GLU A 298 -11.06 -8.57 -34.56
C GLU A 298 -12.04 -9.56 -33.90
N ASN A 299 -13.35 -9.34 -34.06
CA ASN A 299 -14.39 -10.19 -33.47
C ASN A 299 -14.35 -11.63 -33.99
N GLU A 300 -14.19 -11.83 -35.31
CA GLU A 300 -14.00 -13.16 -35.90
C GLU A 300 -12.77 -13.88 -35.35
N THR A 301 -11.67 -13.14 -35.20
CA THR A 301 -10.40 -13.67 -34.71
C THR A 301 -10.51 -14.04 -33.23
N LEU A 302 -11.16 -13.19 -32.42
CA LEU A 302 -11.41 -13.44 -31.00
C LEU A 302 -12.30 -14.67 -30.82
N LYS A 303 -13.37 -14.80 -31.62
CA LYS A 303 -14.25 -15.97 -31.60
C LYS A 303 -13.47 -17.25 -31.90
N LYS A 304 -12.58 -17.25 -32.89
CA LYS A 304 -11.71 -18.41 -33.20
C LYS A 304 -10.77 -18.75 -32.04
N ILE A 305 -10.16 -17.75 -31.41
CA ILE A 305 -9.27 -17.93 -30.26
C ILE A 305 -10.03 -18.55 -29.07
N ILE A 306 -11.22 -18.03 -28.77
CA ILE A 306 -12.06 -18.51 -27.66
C ILE A 306 -12.56 -19.92 -27.95
N ASP A 307 -13.02 -20.19 -29.17
CA ASP A 307 -13.48 -21.53 -29.57
C ASP A 307 -12.36 -22.57 -29.41
N GLY A 308 -11.13 -22.25 -29.83
CA GLY A 308 -9.98 -23.13 -29.63
C GLY A 308 -9.67 -23.43 -28.15
N LYS A 309 -9.98 -22.50 -27.24
CA LYS A 309 -9.75 -22.66 -25.79
C LYS A 309 -10.88 -23.41 -25.07
N LEU A 310 -12.11 -23.32 -25.58
CA LEU A 310 -13.27 -24.01 -25.02
C LEU A 310 -13.49 -25.40 -25.64
N SER A 311 -12.91 -25.65 -26.81
CA SER A 311 -13.00 -26.94 -27.50
C SER A 311 -12.28 -28.04 -26.72
N LYS A 312 -12.87 -29.24 -26.74
CA LYS A 312 -12.28 -30.45 -26.13
C LYS A 312 -12.05 -31.51 -27.18
N THR A 313 -10.83 -32.01 -27.30
CA THR A 313 -10.50 -33.14 -28.17
C THR A 313 -10.48 -34.43 -27.37
N SER A 314 -11.25 -35.41 -27.81
CA SER A 314 -11.29 -36.74 -27.19
C SER A 314 -10.02 -37.54 -27.48
N LYS A 315 -9.77 -38.63 -26.72
CA LYS A 315 -8.68 -39.58 -26.98
C LYS A 315 -8.73 -40.20 -28.39
N LYS A 316 -9.91 -40.22 -29.03
CA LYS A 316 -10.15 -40.72 -30.40
C LYS A 316 -10.06 -39.62 -31.47
N GLY A 317 -9.54 -38.42 -31.13
CA GLY A 317 -9.33 -37.33 -32.08
C GLY A 317 -10.56 -36.47 -32.40
N LYS A 318 -11.77 -36.87 -31.98
CA LYS A 318 -12.99 -36.06 -32.18
C LYS A 318 -12.97 -34.80 -31.32
N THR A 319 -13.06 -33.63 -31.94
CA THR A 319 -13.16 -32.32 -31.27
C THR A 319 -14.63 -31.94 -31.05
N THR A 320 -14.97 -31.57 -29.82
CA THR A 320 -16.29 -31.05 -29.47
C THR A 320 -16.18 -29.57 -29.18
N HIS A 321 -16.90 -28.77 -29.95
CA HIS A 321 -16.99 -27.32 -29.80
C HIS A 321 -18.11 -26.96 -28.81
N GLN A 322 -17.84 -26.02 -27.93
CA GLN A 322 -18.84 -25.50 -27.01
C GLN A 322 -19.52 -24.29 -27.65
N LEU A 323 -20.85 -24.23 -27.65
CA LEU A 323 -21.57 -23.05 -28.13
C LEU A 323 -21.47 -21.93 -27.08
N PHE A 324 -21.05 -20.75 -27.53
CA PHE A 324 -20.88 -19.57 -26.68
C PHE A 324 -21.19 -18.27 -27.43
N GLU A 325 -21.42 -17.22 -26.65
CA GLU A 325 -21.54 -15.84 -27.09
C GLU A 325 -20.53 -14.98 -26.31
N ILE A 326 -19.87 -14.05 -26.99
CA ILE A 326 -18.94 -13.12 -26.35
C ILE A 326 -19.74 -11.99 -25.74
N VAL A 327 -19.63 -11.81 -24.42
CA VAL A 327 -20.37 -10.78 -23.67
C VAL A 327 -19.48 -9.58 -23.40
N LEU A 328 -18.25 -9.82 -22.94
CA LEU A 328 -17.22 -8.79 -22.80
C LEU A 328 -15.97 -9.24 -23.57
N PRO A 329 -15.63 -8.60 -24.69
CA PRO A 329 -14.50 -9.04 -25.52
C PRO A 329 -13.16 -8.78 -24.83
N ARG A 330 -13.07 -7.74 -24.00
CA ARG A 330 -11.83 -7.30 -23.37
C ARG A 330 -12.05 -6.80 -21.94
N VAL A 331 -11.50 -7.53 -20.98
CA VAL A 331 -11.59 -7.30 -19.53
C VAL A 331 -10.19 -7.38 -18.94
N GLY A 332 -9.75 -6.33 -18.23
CA GLY A 332 -8.45 -6.34 -17.55
C GLY A 332 -8.47 -7.19 -16.28
N GLN A 333 -7.29 -7.57 -15.81
CA GLN A 333 -7.13 -8.22 -14.51
C GLN A 333 -7.61 -7.29 -13.40
N LYS A 334 -8.17 -7.87 -12.33
CA LYS A 334 -8.78 -7.16 -11.20
C LYS A 334 -10.01 -6.33 -11.55
N THR A 335 -10.66 -6.62 -12.67
CA THR A 335 -11.98 -6.02 -12.96
C THR A 335 -13.00 -6.50 -11.92
N LEU A 336 -13.78 -5.56 -11.38
CA LEU A 336 -14.83 -5.82 -10.41
C LEU A 336 -16.09 -6.37 -11.09
N PHE A 337 -16.57 -7.51 -10.60
CA PHE A 337 -17.84 -8.10 -10.97
C PHE A 337 -18.76 -8.21 -9.76
N LYS A 338 -20.07 -8.31 -10.03
CA LYS A 338 -21.08 -8.58 -9.01
C LYS A 338 -22.01 -9.71 -9.47
N ASN A 339 -22.30 -10.66 -8.57
CA ASN A 339 -23.38 -11.64 -8.77
C ASN A 339 -24.03 -12.02 -7.43
N SER A 340 -25.13 -12.78 -7.47
CA SER A 340 -25.84 -13.22 -6.26
C SER A 340 -25.05 -14.22 -5.41
N LYS A 341 -24.15 -15.00 -6.01
CA LYS A 341 -23.43 -16.08 -5.31
C LYS A 341 -22.27 -15.57 -4.46
N TYR A 342 -21.43 -14.70 -5.03
CA TYR A 342 -20.20 -14.20 -4.42
C TYR A 342 -20.27 -12.72 -4.05
N ASN A 343 -21.42 -12.07 -4.28
CA ASN A 343 -21.56 -10.63 -4.18
C ASN A 343 -20.52 -9.91 -5.05
N GLN A 344 -19.58 -9.16 -4.47
CA GLN A 344 -18.55 -8.41 -5.19
C GLN A 344 -17.21 -9.16 -5.19
N PHE A 345 -16.63 -9.37 -6.37
CA PHE A 345 -15.36 -10.07 -6.53
C PHE A 345 -14.55 -9.52 -7.71
N LEU A 346 -13.24 -9.67 -7.63
CA LEU A 346 -12.31 -9.27 -8.67
C LEU A 346 -11.91 -10.49 -9.50
N VAL A 347 -11.97 -10.39 -10.81
CA VAL A 347 -11.48 -11.46 -11.69
C VAL A 347 -10.02 -11.18 -12.05
N ASN A 348 -9.11 -12.05 -11.62
CA ASN A 348 -7.66 -11.87 -11.85
C ASN A 348 -7.14 -12.70 -13.03
N SER A 349 -7.64 -13.92 -13.18
CA SER A 349 -7.35 -14.79 -14.33
C SER A 349 -8.59 -15.59 -14.72
N ASP A 350 -8.44 -16.43 -15.74
CA ASP A 350 -9.41 -17.46 -16.13
C ASP A 350 -9.63 -18.54 -15.05
N THR A 351 -8.75 -18.60 -14.05
CA THR A 351 -8.77 -19.61 -12.98
C THR A 351 -8.82 -19.03 -11.57
N TYR A 352 -8.66 -17.71 -11.41
CA TYR A 352 -8.49 -17.10 -10.10
C TYR A 352 -9.31 -15.82 -9.95
N MET A 353 -10.01 -15.75 -8.82
CA MET A 353 -10.84 -14.63 -8.40
C MET A 353 -10.40 -14.20 -7.00
N HIS A 354 -10.45 -12.90 -6.70
CA HIS A 354 -10.22 -12.38 -5.36
C HIS A 354 -11.51 -11.80 -4.79
N ASN A 355 -11.68 -11.90 -3.47
CA ASN A 355 -12.77 -11.22 -2.80
C ASN A 355 -12.53 -9.71 -2.88
N TYR A 356 -13.56 -8.94 -3.20
CA TYR A 356 -13.44 -7.48 -3.23
C TYR A 356 -13.67 -6.86 -1.85
N GLN A 357 -14.44 -7.53 -0.99
CA GLN A 357 -14.68 -7.04 0.36
C GLN A 357 -13.43 -7.24 1.22
N GLU A 358 -13.15 -6.27 2.07
CA GLU A 358 -12.06 -6.31 3.04
C GLU A 358 -12.61 -6.59 4.43
N LEU A 359 -11.81 -7.25 5.26
CA LEU A 359 -12.19 -7.52 6.64
C LEU A 359 -12.31 -6.19 7.38
N TRP A 360 -13.41 -5.99 8.09
CA TRP A 360 -13.59 -4.80 8.92
C TRP A 360 -13.45 -5.18 10.38
N MET A 361 -12.64 -4.43 11.12
CA MET A 361 -12.45 -4.63 12.55
C MET A 361 -12.64 -3.29 13.27
N PRO A 362 -13.51 -3.22 14.30
CA PRO A 362 -13.71 -2.00 15.06
C PRO A 362 -12.42 -1.58 15.76
N ARG A 363 -12.31 -0.29 16.06
CA ARG A 363 -11.15 0.29 16.73
C ARG A 363 -10.77 -0.45 18.01
N GLU A 364 -11.75 -0.84 18.82
CA GLU A 364 -11.55 -1.59 20.07
C GLU A 364 -10.74 -2.86 19.84
N TYR A 365 -11.15 -3.71 18.89
CA TYR A 365 -10.45 -4.95 18.58
C TYR A 365 -9.08 -4.72 17.94
N GLN A 366 -8.92 -3.65 17.16
CA GLN A 366 -7.60 -3.28 16.64
C GLN A 366 -6.64 -2.79 17.74
N ARG A 367 -7.16 -2.13 18.78
CA ARG A 367 -6.37 -1.71 19.96
C ARG A 367 -5.97 -2.93 20.78
N MET A 368 -6.95 -3.78 21.08
CA MET A 368 -6.74 -5.06 21.76
C MET A 368 -5.67 -5.89 21.04
N TRP A 369 -5.75 -6.04 19.71
CA TRP A 369 -4.74 -6.73 18.91
C TRP A 369 -3.35 -6.09 19.03
N LYS A 370 -3.25 -4.77 18.97
CA LYS A 370 -1.99 -4.03 19.12
C LYS A 370 -1.37 -4.25 20.50
N ASP A 371 -2.17 -4.27 21.55
CA ASP A 371 -1.70 -4.46 22.92
C ASP A 371 -1.22 -5.90 23.12
N ILE A 372 -1.95 -6.89 22.60
CA ILE A 372 -1.54 -8.31 22.61
C ILE A 372 -0.17 -8.50 21.95
N LEU A 373 0.08 -7.85 20.80
CA LEU A 373 1.37 -7.92 20.10
C LEU A 373 2.54 -7.31 20.90
N LEU A 374 2.26 -6.49 21.91
CA LEU A 374 3.27 -5.86 22.76
C LEU A 374 3.47 -6.59 24.09
N SER A 375 2.56 -7.49 24.44
CA SER A 375 2.58 -8.28 25.68
C SER A 375 3.44 -9.53 25.56
N ASN A 376 3.91 -10.05 26.71
CA ASN A 376 4.54 -11.36 26.79
C ASN A 376 3.46 -12.46 26.69
N HIS A 377 3.80 -13.59 26.08
CA HIS A 377 2.89 -14.73 25.92
C HIS A 377 2.55 -15.40 27.28
N GLY A 378 1.35 -15.98 27.42
CA GLY A 378 0.97 -16.85 28.54
C GLY A 378 0.01 -16.28 29.58
N ASP A 379 -0.65 -15.14 29.32
CA ASP A 379 -1.67 -14.56 30.19
C ASP A 379 -3.09 -15.02 29.77
N ALA A 380 -3.87 -15.58 30.70
CA ALA A 380 -5.23 -16.04 30.46
C ALA A 380 -6.17 -14.92 29.98
N GLN A 381 -5.91 -13.66 30.36
CA GLN A 381 -6.67 -12.51 29.85
C GLN A 381 -6.40 -12.29 28.36
N ILE A 382 -5.17 -12.47 27.91
CA ILE A 382 -4.78 -12.37 26.49
C ILE A 382 -5.45 -13.47 25.68
N GLU A 383 -5.53 -14.69 26.20
CA GLU A 383 -6.22 -15.80 25.53
C GLU A 383 -7.71 -15.49 25.32
N GLY A 384 -8.40 -14.99 26.34
CA GLY A 384 -9.81 -14.59 26.21
C GLY A 384 -10.04 -13.47 25.19
N GLN A 385 -9.13 -12.51 25.10
CA GLN A 385 -9.18 -11.44 24.10
C GLN A 385 -8.91 -11.96 22.67
N LEU A 386 -7.96 -12.87 22.50
CA LEU A 386 -7.69 -13.53 21.22
C LEU A 386 -8.91 -14.31 20.74
N ASP A 387 -9.59 -15.02 21.62
CA ASP A 387 -10.82 -15.75 21.31
C ASP A 387 -11.95 -14.82 20.84
N GLN A 388 -12.10 -13.65 21.45
CA GLN A 388 -13.09 -12.65 21.02
C GLN A 388 -12.79 -12.14 19.61
N ILE A 389 -11.54 -11.74 19.36
CA ILE A 389 -11.09 -11.27 18.04
C ILE A 389 -11.28 -12.38 17.00
N PHE A 390 -10.88 -13.61 17.32
CA PHE A 390 -11.00 -14.76 16.43
C PHE A 390 -12.46 -15.04 16.06
N LYS A 391 -13.36 -15.14 17.06
CA LYS A 391 -14.79 -15.35 16.84
C LYS A 391 -15.40 -14.24 15.97
N PHE A 392 -15.01 -13.00 16.21
CA PHE A 392 -15.44 -11.87 15.39
C PHE A 392 -14.98 -12.00 13.93
N ILE A 393 -13.70 -12.30 13.68
CA ILE A 393 -13.17 -12.51 12.33
C ILE A 393 -13.89 -13.67 11.62
N VAL A 394 -14.05 -14.79 12.31
CA VAL A 394 -14.76 -15.97 11.76
C VAL A 394 -16.20 -15.62 11.40
N SER A 395 -16.90 -14.85 12.24
CA SER A 395 -18.27 -14.41 11.94
C SER A 395 -18.35 -13.57 10.66
N GLN A 396 -17.40 -12.66 10.45
CA GLN A 396 -17.30 -11.85 9.22
C GLN A 396 -17.01 -12.71 8.00
N VAL A 397 -16.01 -13.60 8.12
CA VAL A 397 -15.58 -14.51 7.06
C VAL A 397 -16.71 -15.45 6.63
N ASN A 398 -17.51 -15.94 7.57
CA ASN A 398 -18.67 -16.78 7.28
C ASN A 398 -19.84 -16.00 6.66
N SER A 399 -20.03 -14.74 7.03
CA SER A 399 -21.19 -13.94 6.58
C SER A 399 -20.96 -13.25 5.23
N TYR A 400 -19.72 -12.88 4.92
CA TYR A 400 -19.44 -11.94 3.84
C TYR A 400 -18.47 -12.50 2.76
N PHE A 401 -17.64 -13.49 3.08
CA PHE A 401 -16.56 -13.95 2.19
C PHE A 401 -16.93 -15.25 1.43
N ASN A 402 -18.09 -15.27 0.80
CA ASN A 402 -18.63 -16.45 0.08
C ASN A 402 -17.70 -16.97 -1.04
N LEU A 403 -16.79 -16.13 -1.55
CA LEU A 403 -15.83 -16.56 -2.57
C LEU A 403 -14.89 -17.65 -2.06
N TYR A 404 -14.58 -17.67 -0.76
CA TYR A 404 -13.72 -18.70 -0.16
C TYR A 404 -14.37 -20.10 -0.11
N ASP A 405 -15.68 -20.18 -0.32
CA ASP A 405 -16.41 -21.46 -0.39
C ASP A 405 -16.37 -22.10 -1.79
N ILE A 406 -15.64 -21.51 -2.76
CA ILE A 406 -15.55 -22.05 -4.12
C ILE A 406 -15.07 -23.50 -4.17
N ASN A 407 -14.16 -23.87 -3.27
CA ASN A 407 -13.61 -25.21 -3.14
C ASN A 407 -14.33 -26.06 -2.09
N GLN A 408 -15.42 -25.55 -1.50
CA GLN A 408 -16.26 -26.22 -0.52
C GLN A 408 -15.48 -26.75 0.71
N PHE A 409 -14.40 -26.07 1.12
CA PHE A 409 -13.59 -26.50 2.26
C PHE A 409 -14.38 -26.56 3.57
N ARG A 410 -15.37 -25.68 3.77
CA ARG A 410 -16.24 -25.69 4.97
C ARG A 410 -17.21 -26.87 5.05
N LYS A 411 -17.39 -27.61 3.96
CA LYS A 411 -18.28 -28.78 3.89
C LYS A 411 -17.54 -30.11 4.13
N LYS A 412 -16.21 -30.05 4.19
CA LYS A 412 -15.35 -31.17 4.57
C LYS A 412 -15.00 -31.00 6.03
#